data_AF-A0A7K3MZ00-F1
#
_entry.id   AF-A0A7K3MZ00-F1
#
_cell.length_a   1.000
_cell.length_b   1.000
_cell.length_c   1.000
_cell.angle_alpha   90.00
_cell.angle_beta   90.00
_cell.angle_gamma   90.00
#
_symmetry.space_group_name_H-M   'P 1'
#
loop_
_entity.id
_entity.type
_entity.pdbx_description
1 polymer ?
#
loop_
_entity_poly.entity_id
_entity_poly.type
_entity_poly.pdbx_seq_one_letter_code
_entity_poly.pdbx_strand_id
1 'polypeptide(L)'
;MKQKFILPFFLIVQIILLQLISFFPESVERYYSNGIYLIISQFSRTALESIPFSVGDCLYIFLIFFVLKWFWNKRKSWKENWKDNSLQLLRFFSVFYFLFHVLWALNYYRQPLFEKMEIKREYTDADLLSFTKKLIAKTNQIQLQITKSDSL
;
A
#
# COMPACT_ATOMS: atom_id res chain seq x y z
N MET A 1 -15.20 -21.77 -22.07
CA MET A 1 -15.99 -21.23 -20.93
C MET A 1 -15.24 -21.26 -19.59
N LYS A 2 -14.53 -22.34 -19.22
CA LYS A 2 -13.87 -22.48 -17.89
C LYS A 2 -12.75 -21.46 -17.61
N GLN A 3 -11.97 -21.06 -18.60
CA GLN A 3 -10.83 -20.14 -18.40
C GLN A 3 -11.22 -18.72 -17.93
N LYS A 4 -12.46 -18.26 -18.22
CA LYS A 4 -12.87 -16.90 -17.85
C LYS A 4 -13.06 -16.72 -16.33
N PHE A 5 -13.24 -17.82 -15.58
CA PHE A 5 -13.50 -17.80 -14.13
C PHE A 5 -12.29 -18.10 -13.27
N ILE A 6 -11.14 -18.47 -13.85
CA ILE A 6 -9.94 -18.84 -13.09
C ILE A 6 -9.47 -17.67 -12.22
N LEU A 7 -9.32 -16.46 -12.79
CA LEU A 7 -8.85 -15.31 -12.02
C LEU A 7 -9.88 -14.82 -10.99
N PRO A 8 -11.19 -14.69 -11.29
CA PRO A 8 -12.19 -14.37 -10.26
C PRO A 8 -12.21 -15.38 -9.11
N PHE A 9 -12.08 -16.68 -9.42
CA PHE A 9 -11.96 -17.71 -8.38
C PHE A 9 -10.67 -17.55 -7.59
N PHE A 10 -9.54 -17.28 -8.26
CA PHE A 10 -8.26 -17.00 -7.62
C PHE A 10 -8.35 -15.78 -6.68
N LEU A 11 -9.10 -14.73 -7.04
CA LEU A 11 -9.34 -13.58 -6.15
C LEU A 11 -10.04 -14.00 -4.85
N ILE A 12 -11.05 -14.87 -4.92
CA ILE A 12 -11.73 -15.38 -3.72
C ILE A 12 -10.74 -16.16 -2.85
N VAL A 13 -9.93 -17.04 -3.45
CA VAL A 13 -8.89 -17.79 -2.74
C VAL A 13 -7.88 -16.84 -2.09
N GLN A 14 -7.43 -15.79 -2.79
CA GLN A 14 -6.53 -14.79 -2.23
C GLN A 14 -7.12 -14.11 -0.98
N ILE A 15 -8.39 -13.70 -1.03
CA ILE A 15 -9.06 -13.05 0.11
C ILE A 15 -9.09 -13.99 1.32
N ILE A 16 -9.45 -15.26 1.13
CA ILE A 16 -9.50 -16.25 2.21
C ILE A 16 -8.09 -16.50 2.78
N LEU A 17 -7.07 -16.64 1.92
CA LEU A 17 -5.69 -16.82 2.35
C LEU A 17 -5.17 -15.63 3.17
N LEU A 18 -5.50 -14.40 2.76
CA LEU A 18 -5.09 -13.21 3.50
C LEU A 18 -5.76 -13.10 4.88
N GLN A 19 -7.04 -13.47 4.97
CA GLN A 19 -7.72 -13.60 6.26
C GLN A 19 -7.06 -14.66 7.15
N LEU A 20 -6.57 -15.77 6.58
CA LEU A 20 -5.83 -16.76 7.35
C LEU A 20 -4.47 -16.22 7.81
N ILE A 21 -3.75 -15.55 6.92
CA ILE A 21 -2.43 -14.96 7.19
C ILE A 21 -2.50 -13.92 8.32
N SER A 22 -3.61 -13.18 8.44
CA SER A 22 -3.77 -12.17 9.50
C SER A 22 -3.75 -12.74 10.92
N PHE A 23 -3.97 -14.05 11.09
CA PHE A 23 -3.84 -14.72 12.39
C PHE A 23 -2.40 -15.06 12.77
N PHE A 24 -1.43 -14.92 11.85
CA PHE A 24 -0.02 -15.28 12.06
C PHE A 24 0.93 -14.10 11.80
N PRO A 25 0.79 -12.97 12.52
CA PRO A 25 1.55 -11.76 12.24
C PRO A 25 3.07 -11.91 12.40
N GLU A 26 3.52 -12.74 13.35
CA GLU A 26 4.95 -13.06 13.53
C GLU A 26 5.54 -13.78 12.30
N SER A 27 4.76 -14.65 11.66
CA SER A 27 5.18 -15.35 10.44
C SER A 27 5.30 -14.39 9.27
N VAL A 28 4.34 -13.47 9.12
CA VAL A 28 4.40 -12.41 8.11
C VAL A 28 5.64 -11.55 8.32
N GLU A 29 5.92 -11.15 9.56
CA GLU A 29 7.07 -10.33 9.86
C GLU A 29 8.40 -11.04 9.52
N ARG A 30 8.54 -12.30 9.94
CA ARG A 30 9.78 -13.05 9.75
C ARG A 30 10.04 -13.40 8.28
N TYR A 31 9.05 -13.96 7.59
CA TYR A 31 9.27 -14.53 6.26
C TYR A 31 9.01 -13.53 5.14
N TYR A 32 7.95 -12.71 5.27
CA TYR A 32 7.60 -11.73 4.26
C TYR A 32 8.31 -10.39 4.49
N SER A 33 8.02 -9.68 5.59
CA SER A 33 8.51 -8.31 5.80
C SER A 33 10.04 -8.22 5.91
N ASN A 34 10.66 -9.07 6.73
CA ASN A 34 12.11 -9.09 6.94
C ASN A 34 12.86 -10.05 5.99
N GLY A 35 12.14 -10.70 5.08
CA GLY A 35 12.72 -11.62 4.10
C GLY A 35 12.43 -11.15 2.68
N ILE A 36 11.35 -11.66 2.09
CA ILE A 36 10.97 -11.42 0.69
C ILE A 36 10.88 -9.93 0.36
N TYR A 37 10.22 -9.16 1.23
CA TYR A 37 9.98 -7.73 1.00
C TYR A 37 11.26 -6.90 1.03
N LEU A 38 12.30 -7.31 1.76
CA LEU A 38 13.60 -6.63 1.70
C LEU A 38 14.18 -6.70 0.28
N ILE A 39 14.14 -7.88 -0.34
CA ILE A 39 14.62 -8.09 -1.72
C ILE A 39 13.79 -7.25 -2.70
N ILE A 40 12.45 -7.31 -2.59
CA ILE A 40 11.55 -6.51 -3.44
C ILE A 40 11.85 -5.02 -3.28
N SER A 41 11.95 -4.53 -2.05
CA SER A 41 12.15 -3.11 -1.76
C SER A 41 13.52 -2.61 -2.23
N GLN A 42 14.56 -3.42 -2.14
CA GLN A 42 15.89 -3.10 -2.65
C GLN A 42 15.86 -3.00 -4.17
N PHE A 43 15.28 -3.99 -4.85
CA PHE A 43 15.12 -3.96 -6.30
C PHE A 43 14.33 -2.72 -6.75
N SER A 44 13.18 -2.44 -6.14
CA SER A 44 12.37 -1.27 -6.46
C SER A 44 13.12 0.04 -6.21
N ARG A 45 13.90 0.12 -5.12
CA ARG A 45 14.69 1.31 -4.81
C ARG A 45 15.77 1.52 -5.86
N THR A 46 16.60 0.52 -6.14
CA THR A 46 17.66 0.63 -7.15
C THR A 46 17.10 0.93 -8.55
N ALA A 47 15.95 0.35 -8.91
CA ALA A 47 15.33 0.59 -10.22
C ALA A 47 14.74 1.99 -10.37
N LEU A 48 14.24 2.59 -9.28
CA LEU A 48 13.49 3.86 -9.31
C LEU A 48 14.28 5.04 -8.73
N GLU A 49 15.40 4.82 -8.06
CA GLU A 49 16.19 5.84 -7.35
C GLU A 49 16.67 6.97 -8.27
N SER A 50 16.97 6.68 -9.53
CA SER A 50 17.42 7.69 -10.50
C SER A 50 16.31 8.63 -10.98
N ILE A 51 15.04 8.35 -10.65
CA ILE A 51 13.89 9.12 -11.13
C ILE A 51 13.56 10.22 -10.10
N PRO A 52 13.63 11.52 -10.45
CA PRO A 52 13.51 12.62 -9.50
C PRO A 52 12.06 12.90 -9.04
N PHE A 53 11.11 12.02 -9.37
CA PHE A 53 9.69 12.14 -9.03
C PHE A 53 9.08 10.76 -8.71
N SER A 54 7.94 10.75 -8.03
CA SER A 54 7.25 9.53 -7.63
C SER A 54 6.70 8.77 -8.84
N VAL A 55 7.31 7.64 -9.18
CA VAL A 55 6.80 6.72 -10.22
C VAL A 55 5.42 6.16 -9.84
N GLY A 56 5.16 5.98 -8.54
CA GLY A 56 3.86 5.55 -8.04
C GLY A 56 2.73 6.51 -8.42
N ASP A 57 2.99 7.82 -8.37
CA ASP A 57 1.99 8.84 -8.70
C ASP A 57 1.65 8.79 -10.19
N CYS A 58 2.66 8.60 -11.05
CA CYS A 58 2.42 8.37 -12.47
C CYS A 58 1.58 7.12 -12.70
N LEU A 59 1.86 6.01 -12.01
CA LEU A 59 1.07 4.78 -12.10
C LEU A 59 -0.39 5.01 -11.67
N TYR A 60 -0.64 5.79 -10.62
CA TYR A 60 -1.99 6.15 -10.20
C TYR A 60 -2.72 6.96 -11.27
N ILE A 61 -2.07 7.97 -11.86
CA ILE A 61 -2.65 8.79 -12.93
C ILE A 61 -3.02 7.92 -14.12
N PHE A 62 -2.10 7.05 -14.57
CA PHE A 62 -2.37 6.13 -15.68
C PHE A 62 -3.52 5.18 -15.36
N LEU A 63 -3.51 4.56 -14.18
CA LEU A 63 -4.57 3.64 -13.75
C LEU A 63 -5.94 4.33 -13.78
N ILE A 64 -6.05 5.52 -13.17
CA ILE A 64 -7.29 6.31 -13.15
C ILE A 64 -7.74 6.64 -14.57
N PHE A 65 -6.82 7.13 -15.41
CA PHE A 65 -7.13 7.46 -16.80
C PHE A 65 -7.67 6.25 -17.58
N PHE A 66 -7.03 5.08 -17.48
CA PHE A 66 -7.47 3.87 -18.16
C PHE A 66 -8.82 3.36 -17.65
N VAL A 67 -9.08 3.43 -16.34
CA VAL A 67 -10.37 3.07 -15.75
C VAL A 67 -11.47 3.99 -16.27
N LEU A 68 -11.25 5.31 -16.27
CA LEU A 68 -12.21 6.28 -16.79
C LEU A 68 -12.47 6.09 -18.29
N LYS A 69 -11.41 5.89 -19.08
CA LYS A 69 -11.53 5.61 -20.52
C LYS A 69 -12.31 4.33 -20.79
N TRP A 70 -12.04 3.26 -20.05
CA TRP A 70 -12.76 2.00 -20.17
C TRP A 70 -14.25 2.17 -19.84
N PHE A 71 -14.56 2.85 -18.73
CA PHE A 71 -15.94 3.13 -18.33
C PHE A 71 -16.67 3.98 -19.38
N TRP A 72 -16.03 5.04 -19.87
CA TRP A 72 -16.59 5.90 -20.92
C TRP A 72 -16.96 5.12 -22.18
N ASN A 73 -16.10 4.19 -22.61
CA ASN A 73 -16.35 3.36 -23.79
C ASN A 73 -17.46 2.33 -23.58
N LYS A 74 -17.56 1.76 -22.38
CA LYS A 74 -18.54 0.70 -22.05
C LYS A 74 -19.90 1.24 -21.61
N ARG A 75 -20.03 2.55 -21.34
CA ARG A 75 -21.26 3.14 -20.78
C ARG A 75 -22.53 2.83 -21.55
N LYS A 76 -22.48 2.85 -22.90
CA LYS A 76 -23.67 2.66 -23.76
C LYS A 76 -24.14 1.20 -23.79
N SER A 77 -23.22 0.25 -23.75
CA SER A 77 -23.51 -1.19 -23.82
C SER A 77 -23.40 -1.90 -22.47
N TRP A 78 -23.34 -1.12 -21.38
CA TRP A 78 -23.13 -1.66 -20.03
C TRP A 78 -24.25 -2.60 -19.61
N LYS A 79 -25.52 -2.17 -19.79
CA LYS A 79 -26.69 -2.97 -19.39
C LYS A 79 -26.80 -4.28 -20.16
N GLU A 80 -26.39 -4.30 -21.43
CA GLU A 80 -26.45 -5.49 -22.28
C GLU A 80 -25.33 -6.47 -21.95
N ASN A 81 -24.12 -5.96 -21.69
CA ASN A 81 -22.91 -6.78 -21.49
C ASN A 81 -22.43 -6.81 -20.03
N TRP A 82 -23.31 -6.55 -19.07
CA TRP A 82 -22.93 -6.35 -17.67
C TRP A 82 -22.17 -7.54 -17.07
N LYS A 83 -22.54 -8.78 -17.44
CA LYS A 83 -21.89 -10.01 -16.96
C LYS A 83 -20.44 -10.09 -17.41
N ASP A 84 -20.18 -9.88 -18.70
CA ASP A 84 -18.83 -9.94 -19.26
C ASP A 84 -17.96 -8.76 -18.78
N ASN A 85 -18.54 -7.55 -18.67
CA ASN A 85 -17.83 -6.39 -18.14
C ASN A 85 -17.46 -6.58 -16.65
N SER A 86 -18.37 -7.14 -15.84
CA SER A 86 -18.11 -7.44 -14.43
C SER A 86 -17.04 -8.52 -14.29
N LEU A 87 -17.10 -9.56 -15.13
CA LEU A 87 -16.09 -10.61 -15.13
C LEU A 87 -14.71 -10.09 -15.54
N GLN A 88 -14.66 -9.19 -16.53
CA GLN A 88 -13.42 -8.51 -16.91
C GLN A 88 -12.83 -7.69 -15.76
N LEU A 89 -13.69 -6.97 -15.02
CA LEU A 89 -13.27 -6.17 -13.89
C LEU A 89 -12.75 -7.04 -12.72
N LEU A 90 -13.43 -8.16 -12.42
CA LEU A 90 -12.97 -9.12 -11.41
C LEU A 90 -11.62 -9.75 -11.78
N ARG A 91 -11.38 -10.03 -13.06
CA ARG A 91 -10.07 -10.51 -13.54
C ARG A 91 -8.98 -9.46 -13.33
N PHE A 92 -9.27 -8.19 -13.64
CA PHE A 92 -8.36 -7.10 -13.40
C PHE A 92 -8.04 -6.96 -11.90
N PHE A 93 -9.06 -6.92 -11.05
CA PHE A 93 -8.89 -6.86 -9.61
C PHE A 93 -8.14 -8.07 -9.07
N SER A 94 -8.36 -9.28 -9.59
CA SER A 94 -7.62 -10.47 -9.17
C SER A 94 -6.10 -10.31 -9.30
N VAL A 95 -5.64 -9.74 -10.41
CA VAL A 95 -4.20 -9.54 -10.68
C VAL A 95 -3.68 -8.35 -9.90
N PHE A 96 -4.42 -7.24 -9.91
CA PHE A 96 -4.05 -6.03 -9.18
C PHE A 96 -3.94 -6.30 -7.68
N TYR A 97 -4.92 -6.98 -7.10
CA TYR A 97 -4.97 -7.36 -5.70
C TYR A 97 -3.79 -8.26 -5.32
N PHE A 98 -3.48 -9.26 -6.15
CA PHE A 98 -2.32 -10.13 -5.95
C PHE A 98 -1.02 -9.34 -5.92
N LEU A 99 -0.77 -8.53 -6.95
CA LEU A 99 0.45 -7.74 -7.06
C LEU A 99 0.56 -6.73 -5.92
N PHE A 100 -0.53 -6.03 -5.59
CA PHE A 100 -0.54 -5.08 -4.49
C PHE A 100 -0.17 -5.72 -3.15
N HIS A 101 -0.71 -6.91 -2.85
CA HIS A 101 -0.42 -7.61 -1.60
C HIS A 101 1.00 -8.17 -1.58
N VAL A 102 1.44 -8.84 -2.65
CA VAL A 102 2.76 -9.46 -2.71
C VAL A 102 3.87 -8.41 -2.79
N LEU A 103 3.68 -7.32 -3.51
CA LEU A 103 4.71 -6.28 -3.62
C LEU A 103 4.80 -5.42 -2.36
N TRP A 104 3.71 -5.28 -1.60
CA TRP A 104 3.72 -4.37 -0.45
C TRP A 104 2.72 -4.68 0.66
N ALA A 105 1.44 -4.88 0.35
CA ALA A 105 0.37 -4.78 1.35
C ALA A 105 0.37 -5.92 2.37
N LEU A 106 1.07 -7.03 2.11
CA LEU A 106 1.28 -8.07 3.11
C LEU A 106 2.00 -7.53 4.37
N ASN A 107 2.75 -6.42 4.27
CA ASN A 107 3.37 -5.77 5.43
C ASN A 107 2.36 -5.24 6.45
N TYR A 108 1.09 -5.04 6.09
CA TYR A 108 0.06 -4.63 7.05
C TYR A 108 -0.35 -5.73 8.03
N TYR A 109 -0.05 -6.98 7.70
CA TYR A 109 -0.37 -8.12 8.54
C TYR A 109 0.79 -8.51 9.48
N ARG A 110 1.85 -7.71 9.55
CA ARG A 110 2.96 -7.92 10.49
C ARG A 110 2.56 -7.57 11.92
N GLN A 111 3.38 -7.94 12.90
CA GLN A 111 3.12 -7.61 14.29
C GLN A 111 3.02 -6.09 14.47
N PRO A 112 1.98 -5.60 15.16
CA PRO A 112 1.89 -4.19 15.49
C PRO A 112 3.09 -3.71 16.30
N LEU A 113 3.60 -2.54 15.92
CA LEU A 113 4.85 -2.00 16.49
C LEU A 113 4.77 -1.80 18.02
N PHE A 114 3.60 -1.43 18.55
CA PHE A 114 3.41 -1.22 19.99
C PHE A 114 3.52 -2.52 20.79
N GLU A 115 3.05 -3.65 20.24
CA GLU A 115 3.21 -4.98 20.88
C GLU A 115 4.67 -5.38 20.85
N LYS A 116 5.33 -5.19 19.71
CA LYS A 116 6.75 -5.52 19.53
C LYS A 116 7.67 -4.72 20.46
N MET A 117 7.36 -3.46 20.70
CA MET A 117 8.18 -2.57 21.54
C MET A 117 7.69 -2.52 23.00
N GLU A 118 6.68 -3.32 23.37
CA GLU A 118 6.07 -3.32 24.70
C GLU A 118 5.59 -1.91 25.15
N ILE A 119 5.12 -1.11 24.18
CA ILE A 119 4.68 0.26 24.42
C ILE A 119 3.18 0.26 24.69
N LYS A 120 2.79 0.92 25.79
CA LYS A 120 1.38 1.18 26.10
C LYS A 120 0.76 2.07 25.03
N ARG A 121 -0.40 1.66 24.49
CA ARG A 121 -1.17 2.48 23.54
C ARG A 121 -1.81 3.70 24.19
N GLU A 122 -2.14 3.58 25.47
CA GLU A 122 -2.83 4.63 26.21
C GLU A 122 -1.84 5.71 26.61
N TYR A 123 -2.20 6.96 26.31
CA TYR A 123 -1.48 8.16 26.72
C TYR A 123 -2.49 9.19 27.21
N THR A 124 -2.07 10.06 28.12
CA THR A 124 -2.91 11.15 28.60
C THR A 124 -2.76 12.41 27.74
N ASP A 125 -3.72 13.33 27.81
CA ASP A 125 -3.61 14.64 27.15
C ASP A 125 -2.37 15.41 27.63
N ALA A 126 -1.96 15.19 28.89
CA ALA A 126 -0.75 15.78 29.44
C ALA A 126 0.53 15.21 28.77
N ASP A 127 0.57 13.90 28.52
CA ASP A 127 1.66 13.25 27.80
C ASP A 127 1.74 13.76 26.35
N LEU A 128 0.59 13.86 25.68
CA LEU A 128 0.51 14.39 24.32
C LEU A 128 0.97 15.85 24.26
N LEU A 129 0.54 16.69 25.20
CA LEU A 129 0.94 18.09 25.28
C LEU A 129 2.45 18.23 25.53
N SER A 130 2.99 17.45 26.45
CA SER A 130 4.43 17.44 26.76
C SER A 130 5.25 17.00 25.55
N PHE A 131 4.84 15.92 24.89
CA PHE A 131 5.48 15.43 23.67
C PHE A 131 5.43 16.46 22.54
N THR A 132 4.28 17.10 22.34
CA THR A 132 4.09 18.13 21.31
C THR A 132 5.00 19.34 21.55
N LYS A 133 5.11 19.82 22.80
CA LYS A 133 6.02 20.92 23.14
C LYS A 133 7.48 20.56 22.86
N LYS A 134 7.89 19.32 23.16
CA LYS A 134 9.25 18.83 22.83
C LYS A 134 9.48 18.81 21.32
N LEU A 135 8.50 18.38 20.53
CA LEU A 135 8.58 18.41 19.07
C LEU A 135 8.69 19.83 18.52
N ILE A 136 7.87 20.78 19.02
CA ILE A 136 7.95 22.19 18.61
C ILE A 136 9.35 22.75 18.86
N ALA A 137 9.91 22.54 20.05
CA ALA A 137 11.25 23.02 20.38
C ALA A 137 12.32 22.42 19.44
N LYS A 138 12.25 21.11 19.18
CA LYS A 138 13.21 20.42 18.31
C LYS A 138 13.07 20.87 16.85
N THR A 139 11.86 21.01 16.35
CA THR A 139 11.59 21.49 14.99
C THR A 139 12.10 22.93 14.82
N ASN A 140 11.82 23.83 15.77
CA ASN A 140 12.31 25.19 15.72
C ASN A 140 13.84 25.25 15.76
N GLN A 141 14.48 24.41 16.59
CA GLN A 141 15.93 24.31 16.65
C GLN A 141 16.52 23.85 15.31
N ILE A 142 15.95 22.82 14.69
CA ILE A 142 16.40 22.32 13.38
C ILE A 142 16.18 23.39 12.29
N GLN A 143 15.02 24.05 12.29
CA GLN A 143 14.73 25.16 11.37
C GLN A 143 15.78 26.26 11.48
N LEU A 144 16.11 26.69 12.71
CA LEU A 144 17.16 27.69 12.94
C LEU A 144 18.55 27.20 12.51
N GLN A 145 18.82 25.89 12.56
CA GLN A 145 20.09 25.34 12.07
C GLN A 145 20.18 25.37 10.54
N ILE A 146 19.09 25.09 9.82
CA ILE A 146 19.08 25.04 8.35
C ILE A 146 18.88 26.42 7.70
N THR A 147 18.22 27.37 8.38
CA THR A 147 17.97 28.73 7.85
C THR A 147 19.13 29.72 8.11
N LYS A 148 20.12 29.35 8.93
CA LYS A 148 21.30 30.21 9.20
C LYS A 148 22.19 30.50 7.98
N SER A 149 21.94 29.88 6.84
CA SER A 149 22.68 30.06 5.58
C SER A 149 21.83 30.67 4.47
N ASP A 150 20.78 31.40 4.80
CA ASP A 150 19.88 32.06 3.83
C ASP A 150 19.78 33.58 4.10
N SER A 151 20.91 34.20 4.47
CA SER A 151 21.10 35.65 4.37
C SER A 151 21.80 35.94 3.03
N LEU A 152 21.02 36.40 2.06
CA LEU A 152 21.52 37.24 0.97
C LEU A 152 22.22 38.49 1.53
#